data_AF-A0AA92W394-F1
#
_entry.id   AF-A0AA92W394-F1
#
_cell.length_a   1.000
_cell.length_b   1.000
_cell.length_c   1.000
_cell.angle_alpha   90.00
_cell.angle_beta   90.00
_cell.angle_gamma   90.00
#
_symmetry.space_group_name_H-M   'P 1'
#
loop_
_entity.id
_entity.type
_entity.pdbx_description
1 polymer ?
#
loop_
_entity_poly.entity_id
_entity_poly.type
_entity_poly.pdbx_seq_one_letter_code
_entity_poly.pdbx_strand_id
1 'polypeptide(L)'
;MNRRSNWEDFKNILEQNHITKLYHFTDRDNLENIIKNGGLYSWKDCEERGINIPKPGGGGPGSPSWSLDKRDNLEHYVRVSFTMNHPMMYVAMNEDRISNPVILEIDPEVIYDEDTKYADRNAVRNGAHVGGSLENFKKIHFQTVKARNHFDFDMDEQPFYQAEILVKNTIPLKYIKNIGNFGIPIPSQPQILQSKNAYTARVDREHPTAFIFLVDQSVSMRRITTFNGEDMTLSEAVARIVNSQINELVERCVKNNETRHYFDIAMIGYGMEAYSAWNGNLEGRDFVTPEEIRDNPYQKKMVKEEVRTRKGITIKEVEKKQWMVARHDGSWTHMDKAFKRAEGLLESWMKDHHDKDCYPPTIINITDGEYNGTSHDEMQQLANQLKSMFTNDGNVLLFNIHVVPGHAESVVFPATVDELNGNGYGKKLYNMSSLLPLNYNEQIRAIFGDKQTDIRYHAMGVNTGMERLVKMMKIGTLSSMLVNQNL
;
A
#
# COMPACT_ATOMS: atom_id res chain seq x y z
N MET A 1 16.02 7.32 -30.58
CA MET A 1 16.69 6.08 -30.21
C MET A 1 17.23 5.45 -31.47
N ASN A 2 18.54 5.29 -31.53
CA ASN A 2 19.25 4.70 -32.67
C ASN A 2 19.48 3.23 -32.36
N ARG A 3 18.98 2.35 -33.24
CA ARG A 3 19.03 0.91 -32.99
C ARG A 3 20.44 0.37 -33.24
N ARG A 4 20.97 -0.40 -32.29
CA ARG A 4 22.22 -1.17 -32.42
C ARG A 4 22.14 -2.11 -33.62
N SER A 5 23.27 -2.36 -34.28
CA SER A 5 23.35 -3.27 -35.44
C SER A 5 23.07 -4.74 -35.08
N ASN A 6 23.41 -5.17 -33.87
CA ASN A 6 23.24 -6.53 -33.38
C ASN A 6 22.04 -6.68 -32.42
N TRP A 7 20.99 -5.87 -32.61
CA TRP A 7 19.84 -5.83 -31.71
C TRP A 7 19.06 -7.16 -31.66
N GLU A 8 19.08 -7.96 -32.73
CA GLU A 8 18.42 -9.27 -32.75
C GLU A 8 18.98 -10.22 -31.69
N ASP A 9 20.29 -10.13 -31.39
CA ASP A 9 20.91 -10.98 -30.36
C ASP A 9 20.38 -10.65 -28.96
N PHE A 10 20.18 -9.37 -28.66
CA PHE A 10 19.57 -8.92 -27.40
C PHE A 10 18.12 -9.39 -27.32
N LYS A 11 17.37 -9.26 -28.41
CA LYS A 11 15.98 -9.73 -28.49
C LYS A 11 15.89 -11.24 -28.24
N ASN A 12 16.75 -12.03 -28.85
CA ASN A 12 16.79 -13.48 -28.67
C ASN A 12 17.02 -13.85 -27.19
N ILE A 13 17.93 -13.15 -26.49
CA ILE A 13 18.17 -13.37 -25.06
C ILE A 13 16.93 -13.01 -24.22
N LEU A 14 16.27 -11.89 -24.53
CA LEU A 14 15.03 -11.49 -23.83
C LEU A 14 13.92 -12.52 -24.03
N GLU A 15 13.72 -13.00 -25.26
CA GLU A 15 12.72 -14.02 -25.60
C GLU A 15 12.99 -15.35 -24.90
N GLN A 16 14.26 -15.82 -24.91
CA GLN A 16 14.68 -17.03 -24.20
C GLN A 16 14.44 -16.95 -22.69
N ASN A 17 14.56 -15.75 -22.11
CA ASN A 17 14.35 -15.53 -20.70
C ASN A 17 12.92 -15.06 -20.36
N HIS A 18 12.02 -14.98 -21.35
CA HIS A 18 10.64 -14.50 -21.20
C HIS A 18 10.53 -13.10 -20.57
N ILE A 19 11.44 -12.19 -20.93
CA ILE A 19 11.40 -10.80 -20.47
C ILE A 19 10.52 -9.99 -21.43
N THR A 20 9.33 -9.59 -20.95
CA THR A 20 8.35 -8.85 -21.74
C THR A 20 8.25 -7.37 -21.37
N LYS A 21 8.78 -6.99 -20.19
CA LYS A 21 8.71 -5.65 -19.61
C LYS A 21 9.95 -5.38 -18.76
N LEU A 22 10.32 -4.12 -18.65
CA LEU A 22 11.24 -3.57 -17.66
C LEU A 22 10.44 -2.65 -16.73
N TYR A 23 11.04 -2.26 -15.60
CA TYR A 23 10.34 -1.50 -14.57
C TYR A 23 11.14 -0.27 -14.14
N HIS A 24 10.44 0.80 -13.81
CA HIS A 24 11.01 1.96 -13.14
C HIS A 24 10.07 2.39 -12.04
N PHE A 25 10.54 2.38 -10.79
CA PHE A 25 9.75 2.94 -9.69
C PHE A 25 9.96 4.46 -9.61
N THR A 26 8.88 5.19 -9.37
CA THR A 26 8.91 6.63 -9.12
C THR A 26 7.80 6.98 -8.13
N ASP A 27 7.83 8.19 -7.56
CA ASP A 27 6.68 8.68 -6.80
C ASP A 27 5.61 9.23 -7.77
N ARG A 28 4.34 9.04 -7.43
CA ARG A 28 3.21 9.57 -8.19
C ARG A 28 3.29 11.08 -8.41
N ASP A 29 3.85 11.84 -7.48
CA ASP A 29 4.05 13.29 -7.58
C ASP A 29 4.97 13.68 -8.76
N ASN A 30 5.78 12.75 -9.28
CA ASN A 30 6.65 13.01 -10.43
C ASN A 30 5.93 12.81 -11.78
N LEU A 31 4.79 12.13 -11.81
CA LEU A 31 4.12 11.73 -13.06
C LEU A 31 3.68 12.93 -13.90
N GLU A 32 3.23 14.01 -13.27
CA GLU A 32 2.82 15.23 -13.97
C GLU A 32 3.95 15.75 -14.87
N ASN A 33 5.17 15.82 -14.33
CA ASN A 33 6.32 16.32 -15.08
C ASN A 33 6.82 15.30 -16.11
N ILE A 34 6.73 14.00 -15.85
CA ILE A 34 7.05 12.96 -16.85
C ILE A 34 6.13 13.09 -18.07
N ILE A 35 4.82 13.25 -17.83
CA ILE A 35 3.81 13.36 -18.88
C ILE A 35 3.98 14.67 -19.65
N LYS A 36 4.06 15.82 -18.95
CA LYS A 36 4.19 17.14 -19.59
C LYS A 36 5.44 17.27 -20.46
N ASN A 37 6.54 16.60 -20.10
CA ASN A 37 7.80 16.68 -20.83
C ASN A 37 7.97 15.56 -21.88
N GLY A 38 6.95 14.74 -22.11
CA GLY A 38 6.94 13.72 -23.16
C GLY A 38 7.84 12.51 -22.90
N GLY A 39 8.29 12.31 -21.64
CA GLY A 39 9.09 11.16 -21.28
C GLY A 39 9.70 11.26 -19.88
N LEU A 40 10.28 10.14 -19.44
CA LEU A 40 11.08 10.05 -18.23
C LEU A 40 12.51 10.46 -18.56
N TYR A 41 13.04 11.49 -17.89
CA TYR A 41 14.41 11.98 -18.12
C TYR A 41 15.34 11.55 -16.99
N SER A 42 16.64 11.46 -17.30
CA SER A 42 17.66 11.32 -16.27
C SER A 42 17.62 12.51 -15.32
N TRP A 43 18.10 12.35 -14.09
CA TRP A 43 18.05 13.46 -13.13
C TRP A 43 18.90 14.65 -13.60
N LYS A 44 20.01 14.41 -14.32
CA LYS A 44 20.86 15.48 -14.84
C LYS A 44 20.22 16.22 -16.00
N ASP A 45 19.55 15.49 -16.89
CA ASP A 45 18.77 16.08 -17.97
C ASP A 45 17.60 16.93 -17.42
N CYS A 46 16.97 16.49 -16.32
CA CYS A 46 15.97 17.30 -15.63
C CYS A 46 16.56 18.60 -15.09
N GLU A 47 17.72 18.54 -14.42
CA GLU A 47 18.42 19.73 -13.90
C GLU A 47 18.75 20.73 -15.03
N GLU A 48 19.32 20.25 -16.13
CA GLU A 48 19.74 21.10 -17.26
C GLU A 48 18.55 21.71 -18.02
N ARG A 49 17.40 21.02 -18.05
CA ARG A 49 16.19 21.48 -18.71
C ARG A 49 15.27 22.29 -17.80
N GLY A 50 15.61 22.42 -16.51
CA GLY A 50 14.74 23.07 -15.52
C GLY A 50 13.45 22.28 -15.22
N ILE A 51 13.48 20.96 -15.41
CA ILE A 51 12.36 20.07 -15.07
C ILE A 51 12.44 19.73 -13.59
N ASN A 52 11.41 20.09 -12.83
CA ASN A 52 11.35 19.77 -11.41
C ASN A 52 11.07 18.27 -11.18
N ILE A 53 11.74 17.66 -10.20
CA ILE A 53 11.45 16.31 -9.70
C ILE A 53 10.98 16.45 -8.26
N PRO A 54 9.67 16.52 -7.99
CA PRO A 54 9.13 16.76 -6.65
C PRO A 54 9.63 15.76 -5.59
N LYS A 55 9.75 14.48 -5.97
CA LYS A 55 10.11 13.38 -5.09
C LYS A 55 11.17 12.48 -5.73
N PRO A 56 12.45 12.89 -5.74
CA PRO A 56 13.49 12.15 -6.43
C PRO A 56 13.83 10.85 -5.67
N GLY A 57 13.59 9.71 -6.32
CA GLY A 57 13.93 8.38 -5.79
C GLY A 57 15.44 8.12 -5.58
N GLY A 58 16.31 9.07 -5.93
CA GLY A 58 17.75 9.06 -5.59
C GLY A 58 18.13 10.02 -4.46
N GLY A 59 17.17 10.75 -3.87
CA GLY A 59 17.41 11.73 -2.80
C GLY A 59 17.63 13.17 -3.25
N GLY A 60 17.78 13.42 -4.56
CA GLY A 60 17.82 14.77 -5.11
C GLY A 60 19.20 15.46 -5.01
N PRO A 61 19.24 16.80 -5.20
CA PRO A 61 20.47 17.58 -5.16
C PRO A 61 21.26 17.37 -3.86
N GLY A 62 22.55 17.06 -3.97
CA GLY A 62 23.44 16.83 -2.82
C GLY A 62 23.38 15.42 -2.21
N SER A 63 22.50 14.54 -2.72
CA SER A 63 22.42 13.16 -2.25
C SER A 63 23.68 12.33 -2.60
N PRO A 64 23.99 11.29 -1.80
CA PRO A 64 25.06 10.35 -2.15
C PRO A 64 24.85 9.68 -3.51
N SER A 65 23.60 9.36 -3.88
CA SER A 65 23.29 8.72 -5.17
C SER A 65 23.72 9.58 -6.36
N TRP A 66 23.39 10.88 -6.34
CA TRP A 66 23.75 11.79 -7.44
C TRP A 66 25.27 12.04 -7.50
N SER A 67 25.94 12.06 -6.34
CA SER A 67 27.41 12.16 -6.29
C SER A 67 28.09 10.93 -6.90
N LEU A 68 27.57 9.73 -6.63
CA LEU A 68 28.08 8.48 -7.20
C LEU A 68 27.84 8.42 -8.72
N ASP A 69 26.66 8.86 -9.18
CA ASP A 69 26.37 8.95 -10.61
C ASP A 69 27.38 9.85 -11.34
N LYS A 70 27.68 11.04 -10.80
CA LYS A 70 28.70 11.95 -11.36
C LYS A 70 30.09 11.33 -11.35
N ARG A 71 30.46 10.63 -10.27
CA ARG A 71 31.77 9.94 -10.17
C ARG A 71 31.94 8.93 -11.30
N ASP A 72 30.87 8.20 -11.62
CA ASP A 72 30.90 7.09 -12.58
C ASP A 72 30.43 7.50 -13.99
N ASN A 73 30.15 8.78 -14.22
CA ASN A 73 29.63 9.35 -15.47
C ASN A 73 28.28 8.73 -15.91
N LEU A 74 27.39 8.50 -14.94
CA LEU A 74 26.07 7.88 -15.10
C LEU A 74 24.90 8.85 -14.88
N GLU A 75 25.17 10.13 -14.64
CA GLU A 75 24.16 11.15 -14.31
C GLU A 75 23.12 11.40 -15.41
N HIS A 76 23.50 11.13 -16.67
CA HIS A 76 22.67 11.26 -17.86
C HIS A 76 21.97 9.95 -18.26
N TYR A 77 21.75 9.03 -17.32
CA TYR A 77 21.07 7.77 -17.61
C TYR A 77 19.81 7.61 -16.75
N VAL A 78 18.73 7.23 -17.41
CA VAL A 78 17.52 6.73 -16.76
C VAL A 78 17.78 5.27 -16.37
N ARG A 79 17.59 4.96 -15.09
CA ARG A 79 17.78 3.60 -14.55
C ARG A 79 16.46 2.84 -14.63
N VAL A 80 16.45 1.68 -15.28
CA VAL A 80 15.32 0.76 -15.29
C VAL A 80 15.78 -0.64 -14.87
N SER A 81 14.92 -1.38 -14.18
CA SER A 81 15.18 -2.69 -13.61
C SER A 81 14.42 -3.80 -14.33
N PHE A 82 14.84 -5.03 -14.12
CA PHE A 82 14.09 -6.23 -14.51
C PHE A 82 13.05 -6.65 -13.46
N THR A 83 13.18 -6.15 -12.24
CA THR A 83 12.35 -6.50 -11.08
C THR A 83 11.33 -5.40 -10.78
N MET A 84 10.09 -5.80 -10.51
CA MET A 84 9.02 -4.90 -10.08
C MET A 84 9.21 -4.47 -8.62
N ASN A 85 9.57 -5.42 -7.75
CA ASN A 85 9.81 -5.21 -6.32
C ASN A 85 11.27 -4.81 -6.07
N HIS A 86 11.69 -3.67 -6.62
CA HIS A 86 13.07 -3.24 -6.56
C HIS A 86 13.48 -2.80 -5.13
N PRO A 87 14.56 -3.33 -4.51
CA PRO A 87 14.89 -3.03 -3.11
C PRO A 87 15.08 -1.54 -2.80
N MET A 88 15.63 -0.77 -3.76
CA MET A 88 15.83 0.67 -3.57
C MET A 88 14.53 1.47 -3.46
N MET A 89 13.39 0.93 -3.91
CA MET A 89 12.09 1.55 -3.70
C MET A 89 11.76 1.58 -2.21
N TYR A 90 11.94 0.45 -1.51
CA TYR A 90 11.65 0.33 -0.09
C TYR A 90 12.63 1.12 0.78
N VAL A 91 13.91 1.18 0.36
CA VAL A 91 14.89 2.09 0.98
C VAL A 91 14.44 3.55 0.84
N ALA A 92 13.97 3.95 -0.34
CA ALA A 92 13.45 5.31 -0.56
C ALA A 92 12.19 5.62 0.25
N MET A 93 11.34 4.62 0.50
CA MET A 93 10.17 4.75 1.37
C MET A 93 10.58 4.90 2.84
N ASN A 94 11.54 4.10 3.31
CA ASN A 94 12.04 4.16 4.70
C ASN A 94 12.75 5.47 5.02
N GLU A 95 13.37 6.10 4.03
CA GLU A 95 14.04 7.39 4.14
C GLU A 95 13.12 8.59 3.82
N ASP A 96 11.80 8.36 3.71
CA ASP A 96 10.76 9.36 3.39
C ASP A 96 11.01 10.15 2.08
N ARG A 97 11.85 9.61 1.20
CA ARG A 97 12.17 10.22 -0.11
C ARG A 97 11.00 10.12 -1.08
N ILE A 98 10.24 9.03 -0.98
CA ILE A 98 9.00 8.79 -1.73
C ILE A 98 7.92 8.29 -0.76
N SER A 99 6.65 8.61 -1.03
CA SER A 99 5.52 8.25 -0.17
C SER A 99 4.37 7.57 -0.91
N ASN A 100 4.29 7.72 -2.22
CA ASN A 100 3.23 7.16 -3.06
C ASN A 100 3.84 6.50 -4.31
N PRO A 101 4.60 5.39 -4.13
CA PRO A 101 5.36 4.79 -5.20
C PRO A 101 4.45 4.17 -6.27
N VAL A 102 4.81 4.37 -7.53
CA VAL A 102 4.19 3.69 -8.68
C VAL A 102 5.28 3.05 -9.53
N ILE A 103 4.91 1.99 -10.24
CA ILE A 103 5.80 1.30 -11.16
C ILE A 103 5.41 1.65 -12.60
N LEU A 104 6.36 2.23 -13.33
CA LEU A 104 6.26 2.41 -14.77
C LEU A 104 6.74 1.14 -15.48
N GLU A 105 5.89 0.59 -16.33
CA GLU A 105 6.21 -0.55 -17.17
C GLU A 105 6.86 -0.06 -18.46
N ILE A 106 8.14 -0.36 -18.63
CA ILE A 106 8.95 0.11 -19.75
C ILE A 106 9.05 -0.99 -20.81
N ASP A 107 8.91 -0.58 -22.07
CA ASP A 107 9.11 -1.47 -23.20
C ASP A 107 10.58 -1.91 -23.29
N PRO A 108 10.86 -3.23 -23.35
CA PRO A 108 12.22 -3.73 -23.53
C PRO A 108 12.93 -3.20 -24.78
N GLU A 109 12.24 -2.61 -25.76
CA GLU A 109 12.88 -1.96 -26.92
C GLU A 109 13.92 -0.90 -26.55
N VAL A 110 13.85 -0.29 -25.36
CA VAL A 110 14.88 0.65 -24.87
C VAL A 110 16.28 0.01 -24.73
N ILE A 111 16.35 -1.32 -24.62
CA ILE A 111 17.60 -2.09 -24.62
C ILE A 111 18.30 -1.99 -25.99
N TYR A 112 17.54 -1.88 -27.09
CA TYR A 112 18.13 -1.93 -28.42
C TYR A 112 18.81 -0.62 -28.84
N ASP A 113 18.76 0.41 -28.02
CA ASP A 113 19.42 1.69 -28.29
C ASP A 113 20.94 1.60 -28.13
N GLU A 114 21.69 2.21 -29.05
CA GLU A 114 23.16 2.15 -29.12
C GLU A 114 23.89 2.80 -27.94
N ASP A 115 23.23 3.70 -27.22
CA ASP A 115 23.79 4.35 -26.05
C ASP A 115 23.36 3.69 -24.74
N THR A 116 22.43 2.73 -24.78
CA THR A 116 21.99 2.00 -23.58
C THR A 116 23.13 1.13 -23.02
N LYS A 117 23.36 1.22 -21.71
CA LYS A 117 24.31 0.38 -20.98
C LYS A 117 23.60 -0.63 -20.08
N TYR A 118 24.32 -1.69 -19.73
CA TYR A 118 23.85 -2.79 -18.91
C TYR A 118 24.77 -2.96 -17.73
N ALA A 119 24.18 -3.12 -16.54
CA ALA A 119 24.89 -3.42 -15.31
C ALA A 119 24.36 -4.73 -14.73
N ASP A 120 25.27 -5.65 -14.39
CA ASP A 120 24.95 -6.95 -13.79
C ASP A 120 24.35 -6.84 -12.37
N ARG A 121 24.52 -5.68 -11.74
CA ARG A 121 24.02 -5.28 -10.42
C ARG A 121 23.85 -3.75 -10.39
N ASN A 122 23.61 -3.17 -9.21
CA ASN A 122 23.59 -1.72 -9.04
C ASN A 122 24.85 -1.06 -9.64
N ALA A 123 24.68 -0.17 -10.60
CA ALA A 123 25.74 0.32 -11.47
C ALA A 123 26.83 1.13 -10.77
N VAL A 124 26.55 1.73 -9.61
CA VAL A 124 27.53 2.52 -8.83
C VAL A 124 28.18 1.73 -7.70
N ARG A 125 27.79 0.46 -7.55
CA ARG A 125 28.36 -0.45 -6.54
C ARG A 125 29.75 -0.90 -6.97
N ASN A 126 30.65 -1.02 -6.00
CA ASN A 126 31.97 -1.62 -6.22
C ASN A 126 31.85 -3.04 -6.80
N GLY A 127 32.56 -3.30 -7.89
CA GLY A 127 32.53 -4.58 -8.60
C GLY A 127 31.40 -4.75 -9.62
N ALA A 128 30.60 -3.72 -9.89
CA ALA A 128 29.60 -3.75 -10.96
C ALA A 128 30.26 -3.79 -12.35
N HIS A 129 29.74 -4.64 -13.23
CA HIS A 129 30.17 -4.71 -14.63
C HIS A 129 29.22 -3.90 -15.49
N VAL A 130 29.62 -2.66 -15.81
CA VAL A 130 28.80 -1.73 -16.60
C VAL A 130 29.36 -1.59 -18.02
N GLY A 131 28.52 -1.75 -19.04
CA GLY A 131 28.89 -1.49 -20.43
C GLY A 131 27.77 -1.70 -21.43
N GLY A 132 27.95 -1.25 -22.68
CA GLY A 132 26.93 -1.33 -23.73
C GLY A 132 27.02 -2.55 -24.65
N SER A 133 27.97 -3.47 -24.42
CA SER A 133 28.16 -4.62 -25.31
C SER A 133 27.18 -5.77 -25.02
N LEU A 134 27.00 -6.67 -25.99
CA LEU A 134 26.25 -7.92 -25.79
C LEU A 134 26.85 -8.77 -24.66
N GLU A 135 28.17 -8.76 -24.49
CA GLU A 135 28.85 -9.48 -23.42
C GLU A 135 28.55 -8.88 -22.04
N ASN A 136 28.35 -7.56 -21.93
CA ASN A 136 27.86 -6.96 -20.69
C ASN A 136 26.43 -7.41 -20.37
N PHE A 137 25.57 -7.48 -21.38
CA PHE A 137 24.19 -7.90 -21.21
C PHE A 137 24.05 -9.37 -20.78
N LYS A 138 24.89 -10.26 -21.34
CA LYS A 138 24.96 -11.67 -20.94
C LYS A 138 25.41 -11.89 -19.49
N LYS A 139 26.02 -10.90 -18.83
CA LYS A 139 26.38 -10.98 -17.41
C LYS A 139 25.19 -10.79 -16.46
N ILE A 140 24.02 -10.41 -16.97
CA ILE A 140 22.81 -10.32 -16.15
C ILE A 140 22.38 -11.73 -15.75
N HIS A 141 22.20 -11.93 -14.46
CA HIS A 141 21.71 -13.20 -13.92
C HIS A 141 20.18 -13.24 -14.08
N PHE A 142 19.70 -13.69 -15.24
CA PHE A 142 18.26 -13.67 -15.58
C PHE A 142 17.39 -14.49 -14.62
N GLN A 143 17.92 -15.56 -14.02
CA GLN A 143 17.18 -16.31 -13.00
C GLN A 143 16.96 -15.48 -11.74
N THR A 144 17.97 -14.70 -11.35
CA THR A 144 17.97 -13.87 -10.15
C THR A 144 17.02 -12.70 -10.30
N VAL A 145 17.12 -11.95 -11.39
CA VAL A 145 16.26 -10.77 -11.63
C VAL A 145 14.80 -11.11 -11.94
N LYS A 146 14.46 -12.39 -12.13
CA LYS A 146 13.09 -12.86 -12.33
C LYS A 146 12.45 -13.42 -11.06
N ALA A 147 13.21 -13.61 -10.00
CA ALA A 147 12.64 -14.10 -8.76
C ALA A 147 11.67 -13.09 -8.16
N ARG A 148 10.74 -13.60 -7.35
CA ARG A 148 9.73 -12.78 -6.69
C ARG A 148 10.33 -11.95 -5.56
N ASN A 149 11.32 -12.52 -4.87
CA ASN A 149 11.87 -11.94 -3.67
C ASN A 149 13.40 -11.95 -3.70
N HIS A 150 13.97 -10.80 -3.35
CA HIS A 150 15.40 -10.61 -3.20
C HIS A 150 16.00 -11.49 -2.09
N PHE A 151 15.23 -11.79 -1.04
CA PHE A 151 15.69 -12.56 0.12
C PHE A 151 15.73 -14.08 -0.12
N ASP A 152 15.31 -14.56 -1.29
CA ASP A 152 15.37 -15.98 -1.65
C ASP A 152 16.79 -16.45 -2.02
N PHE A 153 17.75 -15.52 -2.07
CA PHE A 153 19.12 -15.76 -2.50
C PHE A 153 20.14 -15.58 -1.38
N ASP A 154 21.25 -16.30 -1.50
CA ASP A 154 22.43 -16.13 -0.67
C ASP A 154 23.05 -14.74 -0.86
N MET A 155 23.82 -14.29 0.14
CA MET A 155 24.39 -12.93 0.19
C MET A 155 25.24 -12.56 -1.04
N ASP A 156 25.87 -13.54 -1.70
CA ASP A 156 26.70 -13.33 -2.88
C ASP A 156 25.88 -13.08 -4.16
N GLU A 157 24.67 -13.64 -4.22
CA GLU A 157 23.79 -13.58 -5.40
C GLU A 157 22.78 -12.42 -5.30
N GLN A 158 22.39 -12.05 -4.07
CA GLN A 158 21.52 -10.91 -3.78
C GLN A 158 21.84 -9.63 -4.58
N PRO A 159 23.10 -9.17 -4.72
CA PRO A 159 23.43 -7.96 -5.47
C PRO A 159 22.95 -7.97 -6.93
N PHE A 160 22.91 -9.14 -7.58
CA PHE A 160 22.53 -9.28 -8.98
C PHE A 160 21.02 -9.10 -9.21
N TYR A 161 20.20 -9.19 -8.15
CA TYR A 161 18.78 -8.84 -8.20
C TYR A 161 18.55 -7.37 -8.58
N GLN A 162 19.56 -6.51 -8.34
CA GLN A 162 19.55 -5.09 -8.64
C GLN A 162 20.24 -4.77 -9.98
N ALA A 163 20.25 -5.71 -10.94
CA ALA A 163 20.75 -5.42 -12.28
C ALA A 163 19.94 -4.27 -12.92
N GLU A 164 20.66 -3.41 -13.66
CA GLU A 164 20.09 -2.18 -14.22
C GLU A 164 20.34 -2.08 -15.72
N ILE A 165 19.36 -1.53 -16.42
CA ILE A 165 19.49 -1.01 -17.77
C ILE A 165 19.54 0.52 -17.65
N LEU A 166 20.60 1.10 -18.22
CA LEU A 166 20.90 2.51 -18.16
C LEU A 166 20.60 3.10 -19.52
N VAL A 167 19.43 3.71 -19.67
CA VAL A 167 18.97 4.32 -20.93
C VAL A 167 19.43 5.77 -20.99
N LYS A 168 20.12 6.14 -22.06
CA LYS A 168 20.75 7.45 -22.19
C LYS A 168 19.70 8.57 -22.35
N ASN A 169 19.88 9.65 -21.57
CA ASN A 169 19.09 10.88 -21.52
C ASN A 169 17.60 10.75 -21.16
N THR A 170 16.81 10.01 -21.94
CA THR A 170 15.34 9.96 -21.78
C THR A 170 14.71 8.66 -22.29
N ILE A 171 13.61 8.27 -21.66
CA ILE A 171 12.66 7.25 -22.12
C ILE A 171 11.37 7.97 -22.55
N PRO A 172 11.13 8.11 -23.87
CA PRO A 172 9.90 8.71 -24.39
C PRO A 172 8.63 7.98 -23.92
N LEU A 173 7.52 8.72 -23.77
CA LEU A 173 6.22 8.16 -23.29
C LEU A 173 5.75 6.92 -24.07
N LYS A 174 6.04 6.84 -25.37
CA LYS A 174 5.65 5.68 -26.20
C LYS A 174 6.27 4.36 -25.74
N TYR A 175 7.34 4.40 -24.94
CA TYR A 175 7.97 3.22 -24.34
C TYR A 175 7.51 2.96 -22.90
N ILE A 176 6.59 3.77 -22.35
CA ILE A 176 6.00 3.58 -21.02
C ILE A 176 4.60 3.00 -21.21
N LYS A 177 4.49 1.67 -21.15
CA LYS A 177 3.31 0.88 -21.55
C LYS A 177 2.06 1.21 -20.74
N ASN A 178 2.23 1.51 -19.46
CA ASN A 178 1.13 1.77 -18.52
C ASN A 178 0.94 3.26 -18.20
N ILE A 179 1.53 4.20 -18.97
CA ILE A 179 1.38 5.63 -18.66
C ILE A 179 -0.08 6.10 -18.71
N GLY A 180 -0.89 5.50 -19.60
CA GLY A 180 -2.32 5.80 -19.72
C GLY A 180 -3.12 5.47 -18.47
N ASN A 181 -2.63 4.58 -17.62
CA ASN A 181 -3.30 4.24 -16.35
C ASN A 181 -3.24 5.37 -15.33
N PHE A 182 -2.26 6.27 -15.46
CA PHE A 182 -2.04 7.37 -14.53
C PHE A 182 -2.40 8.75 -15.10
N GLY A 183 -2.76 8.80 -16.38
CA GLY A 183 -3.09 10.03 -17.10
C GLY A 183 -4.54 10.03 -17.61
N ILE A 184 -5.19 11.18 -17.54
CA ILE A 184 -6.50 11.42 -18.16
C ILE A 184 -6.25 12.13 -19.50
N PRO A 185 -6.76 11.62 -20.64
CA PRO A 185 -6.74 12.36 -21.90
C PRO A 185 -7.55 13.66 -21.75
N ILE A 186 -6.97 14.79 -22.13
CA ILE A 186 -7.69 16.07 -22.07
C ILE A 186 -8.81 16.04 -23.13
N PRO A 187 -10.10 16.23 -22.76
CA PRO A 187 -11.21 16.10 -23.71
C PRO A 187 -11.10 17.02 -24.94
N SER A 188 -10.49 18.20 -24.79
CA SER A 188 -10.25 19.15 -25.88
C SER A 188 -8.99 18.84 -26.71
N GLN A 189 -8.08 18.02 -26.19
CA GLN A 189 -6.80 17.62 -26.81
C GLN A 189 -6.45 16.19 -26.41
N PRO A 190 -7.10 15.16 -27.00
CA PRO A 190 -6.99 13.77 -26.53
C PRO A 190 -5.58 13.16 -26.66
N GLN A 191 -4.67 13.84 -27.36
CA GLN A 191 -3.24 13.47 -27.43
C GLN A 191 -2.41 13.97 -26.24
N ILE A 192 -2.96 14.84 -25.39
CA ILE A 192 -2.30 15.35 -24.19
C ILE A 192 -2.91 14.65 -22.97
N LEU A 193 -2.06 14.00 -22.19
CA LEU A 193 -2.43 13.39 -20.91
C LEU A 193 -2.21 14.40 -19.79
N GLN A 194 -3.12 14.44 -18.82
CA GLN A 194 -2.94 15.14 -17.53
C GLN A 194 -2.86 14.10 -16.42
N SER A 195 -1.90 14.21 -15.49
CA SER A 195 -1.79 13.29 -14.37
C SER A 195 -3.06 13.34 -13.49
N LYS A 196 -3.57 12.17 -13.14
CA LYS A 196 -4.72 12.04 -12.24
C LYS A 196 -4.29 12.24 -10.78
N ASN A 197 -5.07 13.05 -10.03
CA ASN A 197 -4.90 13.16 -8.58
C ASN A 197 -5.26 11.83 -7.92
N ALA A 198 -4.40 11.34 -7.03
CA ALA A 198 -4.65 10.08 -6.33
C ALA A 198 -5.73 10.17 -5.26
N TYR A 199 -6.33 9.03 -4.94
CA TYR A 199 -7.37 8.85 -3.92
C TYR A 199 -8.63 9.67 -4.25
N THR A 200 -8.99 9.73 -5.53
CA THR A 200 -10.14 10.48 -6.05
C THR A 200 -11.09 9.63 -6.92
N ALA A 201 -10.89 8.32 -7.01
CA ALA A 201 -11.82 7.41 -7.68
C ALA A 201 -13.11 7.28 -6.88
N ARG A 202 -14.25 7.34 -7.57
CA ARG A 202 -15.55 7.08 -6.95
C ARG A 202 -15.72 5.57 -6.75
N VAL A 203 -16.40 5.21 -5.66
CA VAL A 203 -16.72 3.82 -5.37
C VAL A 203 -18.15 3.54 -5.83
N ASP A 204 -18.30 2.63 -6.78
CA ASP A 204 -19.58 2.19 -7.32
C ASP A 204 -19.52 0.70 -7.72
N ARG A 205 -20.54 0.20 -8.45
CA ARG A 205 -20.63 -1.22 -8.84
C ARG A 205 -19.61 -1.61 -9.90
N GLU A 206 -19.21 -0.67 -10.74
CA GLU A 206 -18.23 -0.91 -11.80
C GLU A 206 -16.81 -0.75 -11.26
N HIS A 207 -16.63 0.16 -10.31
CA HIS A 207 -15.37 0.53 -9.65
C HIS A 207 -15.43 0.23 -8.14
N PRO A 208 -15.42 -1.04 -7.73
CA PRO A 208 -15.42 -1.40 -6.31
C PRO A 208 -14.08 -1.06 -5.65
N THR A 209 -14.07 -1.00 -4.32
CA THR A 209 -12.84 -0.97 -3.52
C THR A 209 -12.72 -2.25 -2.69
N ALA A 210 -11.63 -2.42 -1.94
CA ALA A 210 -11.48 -3.56 -1.04
C ALA A 210 -11.07 -3.16 0.36
N PHE A 211 -11.58 -3.89 1.35
CA PHE A 211 -11.21 -3.76 2.75
C PHE A 211 -10.62 -5.07 3.28
N ILE A 212 -9.51 -5.01 4.01
CA ILE A 212 -8.97 -6.16 4.72
C ILE A 212 -8.84 -5.83 6.20
N PHE A 213 -9.56 -6.55 7.05
CA PHE A 213 -9.36 -6.48 8.50
C PHE A 213 -8.32 -7.52 8.93
N LEU A 214 -7.24 -7.09 9.56
CA LEU A 214 -6.29 -7.97 10.25
C LEU A 214 -6.57 -7.86 11.74
N VAL A 215 -7.04 -8.94 12.34
CA VAL A 215 -7.45 -8.97 13.74
C VAL A 215 -6.52 -9.88 14.52
N ASP A 216 -5.78 -9.29 15.45
CA ASP A 216 -4.97 -10.02 16.41
C ASP A 216 -5.88 -10.87 17.31
N GLN A 217 -5.60 -12.17 17.32
CA GLN A 217 -6.29 -13.19 18.10
C GLN A 217 -5.29 -14.02 18.92
N SER A 218 -4.15 -13.40 19.25
CA SER A 218 -3.13 -13.95 20.14
C SER A 218 -3.57 -13.90 21.62
N VAL A 219 -2.79 -14.55 22.47
CA VAL A 219 -3.04 -14.68 23.91
C VAL A 219 -3.01 -13.32 24.63
N SER A 220 -2.27 -12.35 24.12
CA SER A 220 -2.19 -11.00 24.68
C SER A 220 -3.56 -10.29 24.64
N MET A 221 -4.41 -10.65 23.66
CA MET A 221 -5.77 -10.14 23.50
C MET A 221 -6.77 -10.66 24.56
N ARG A 222 -6.31 -11.52 25.49
CA ARG A 222 -7.09 -11.94 26.67
C ARG A 222 -7.18 -10.87 27.76
N ARG A 223 -6.33 -9.83 27.71
CA ARG A 223 -6.33 -8.72 28.68
C ARG A 223 -7.71 -8.08 28.77
N ILE A 224 -8.09 -7.62 29.96
CA ILE A 224 -9.43 -7.05 30.23
C ILE A 224 -9.44 -5.55 29.91
N THR A 225 -10.55 -5.09 29.33
CA THR A 225 -10.86 -3.70 29.02
C THR A 225 -12.34 -3.45 29.32
N THR A 226 -12.74 -2.17 29.34
CA THR A 226 -14.14 -1.78 29.48
C THR A 226 -14.65 -1.20 28.16
N PHE A 227 -15.77 -1.70 27.66
CA PHE A 227 -16.44 -1.18 26.47
C PHE A 227 -17.95 -1.13 26.68
N ASN A 228 -18.59 0.00 26.37
CA ASN A 228 -20.01 0.26 26.66
C ASN A 228 -20.41 -0.04 28.13
N GLY A 229 -19.52 0.24 29.08
CA GLY A 229 -19.75 0.00 30.51
C GLY A 229 -19.64 -1.47 30.95
N GLU A 230 -19.27 -2.38 30.07
CA GLU A 230 -19.06 -3.80 30.36
C GLU A 230 -17.55 -4.14 30.37
N ASP A 231 -17.10 -4.88 31.38
CA ASP A 231 -15.76 -5.47 31.39
C ASP A 231 -15.71 -6.72 30.52
N MET A 232 -14.75 -6.77 29.60
CA MET A 232 -14.58 -7.86 28.65
C MET A 232 -13.11 -7.98 28.22
N THR A 233 -12.77 -9.05 27.49
CA THR A 233 -11.42 -9.16 26.91
C THR A 233 -11.24 -8.17 25.75
N LEU A 234 -9.99 -7.78 25.44
CA LEU A 234 -9.67 -7.00 24.25
C LEU A 234 -10.21 -7.69 22.99
N SER A 235 -10.03 -9.02 22.88
CA SER A 235 -10.54 -9.79 21.74
C SER A 235 -12.06 -9.67 21.56
N GLU A 236 -12.84 -9.66 22.64
CA GLU A 236 -14.29 -9.49 22.59
C GLU A 236 -14.68 -8.06 22.20
N ALA A 237 -14.01 -7.06 22.78
CA ALA A 237 -14.27 -5.66 22.41
C ALA A 237 -13.95 -5.40 20.93
N VAL A 238 -12.79 -5.87 20.45
CA VAL A 238 -12.39 -5.76 19.04
C VAL A 238 -13.35 -6.51 18.12
N ALA A 239 -13.73 -7.75 18.45
CA ALA A 239 -14.69 -8.50 17.64
C ALA A 239 -16.06 -7.78 17.55
N ARG A 240 -16.55 -7.19 18.64
CA ARG A 240 -17.79 -6.38 18.62
C ARG A 240 -17.65 -5.16 17.70
N ILE A 241 -16.53 -4.44 17.78
CA ILE A 241 -16.28 -3.25 16.97
C ILE A 241 -16.16 -3.61 15.49
N VAL A 242 -15.36 -4.63 15.14
CA VAL A 242 -15.18 -5.08 13.76
C VAL A 242 -16.52 -5.53 13.16
N ASN A 243 -17.28 -6.39 13.85
CA ASN A 243 -18.61 -6.80 13.39
C ASN A 243 -19.56 -5.60 13.20
N SER A 244 -19.54 -4.62 14.11
CA SER A 244 -20.36 -3.41 13.98
C SER A 244 -19.96 -2.57 12.77
N GLN A 245 -18.65 -2.46 12.48
CA GLN A 245 -18.15 -1.71 11.32
C GLN A 245 -18.49 -2.40 10.01
N ILE A 246 -18.38 -3.73 9.95
CA ILE A 246 -18.83 -4.52 8.81
C ILE A 246 -20.32 -4.31 8.54
N ASN A 247 -21.16 -4.40 9.59
CA ASN A 247 -22.59 -4.16 9.45
C ASN A 247 -22.89 -2.73 8.94
N GLU A 248 -22.22 -1.71 9.50
CA GLU A 248 -22.38 -0.31 9.07
C GLU A 248 -21.99 -0.13 7.59
N LEU A 249 -20.92 -0.78 7.13
CA LEU A 249 -20.51 -0.73 5.72
C LEU A 249 -21.50 -1.40 4.78
N VAL A 250 -22.00 -2.58 5.17
CA VAL A 250 -23.01 -3.31 4.39
C VAL A 250 -24.32 -2.52 4.31
N GLU A 251 -24.76 -1.92 5.42
CA GLU A 251 -25.98 -1.11 5.46
C GLU A 251 -25.91 0.10 4.52
N ARG A 252 -24.74 0.73 4.35
CA ARG A 252 -24.53 1.81 3.38
C ARG A 252 -24.66 1.35 1.92
N CYS A 253 -24.52 0.05 1.66
CA CYS A 253 -24.68 -0.54 0.34
C CYS A 253 -26.13 -0.94 0.03
N VAL A 254 -27.05 -0.89 0.99
CA VAL A 254 -28.44 -1.27 0.78
C VAL A 254 -29.26 -0.07 0.33
N LYS A 255 -29.86 -0.15 -0.86
CA LYS A 255 -30.81 0.86 -1.35
C LYS A 255 -32.00 0.17 -2.00
N ASN A 256 -33.22 0.55 -1.60
CA ASN A 256 -34.46 -0.04 -2.12
C ASN A 256 -34.49 -1.59 -2.04
N ASN A 257 -33.98 -2.16 -0.94
CA ASN A 257 -33.89 -3.61 -0.70
C ASN A 257 -32.90 -4.39 -1.60
N GLU A 258 -32.17 -3.70 -2.49
CA GLU A 258 -31.07 -4.26 -3.26
C GLU A 258 -29.74 -3.94 -2.56
N THR A 259 -28.84 -4.92 -2.47
CA THR A 259 -27.47 -4.66 -2.00
C THR A 259 -26.58 -4.35 -3.19
N ARG A 260 -25.89 -3.21 -3.13
CA ARG A 260 -24.97 -2.77 -4.19
C ARG A 260 -23.56 -3.30 -3.89
N HIS A 261 -22.92 -3.92 -4.88
CA HIS A 261 -21.54 -4.41 -4.75
C HIS A 261 -20.55 -3.26 -4.89
N TYR A 262 -20.34 -2.51 -3.81
CA TYR A 262 -19.42 -1.36 -3.78
C TYR A 262 -18.03 -1.72 -3.25
N PHE A 263 -17.90 -2.83 -2.54
CA PHE A 263 -16.61 -3.27 -2.04
C PHE A 263 -16.55 -4.78 -1.89
N ASP A 264 -15.34 -5.31 -1.87
CA ASP A 264 -15.03 -6.65 -1.37
C ASP A 264 -14.38 -6.52 0.02
N ILE A 265 -14.67 -7.46 0.91
CA ILE A 265 -14.09 -7.46 2.25
C ILE A 265 -13.50 -8.82 2.61
N ALA A 266 -12.28 -8.80 3.10
CA ALA A 266 -11.62 -9.96 3.70
C ALA A 266 -11.41 -9.71 5.20
N MET A 267 -11.49 -10.80 5.96
CA MET A 267 -11.36 -10.75 7.40
C MET A 267 -10.35 -11.82 7.82
N ILE A 268 -9.17 -11.38 8.26
CA ILE A 268 -8.05 -12.24 8.59
C ILE A 268 -7.83 -12.20 10.10
N GLY A 269 -8.00 -13.33 10.75
CA GLY A 269 -7.57 -13.53 12.14
C GLY A 269 -6.13 -14.01 12.15
N TYR A 270 -5.31 -13.54 13.09
CA TYR A 270 -3.94 -14.02 13.21
C TYR A 270 -3.48 -14.23 14.66
N GLY A 271 -2.58 -15.19 14.81
CA GLY A 271 -1.94 -15.57 16.06
C GLY A 271 -0.74 -16.46 15.74
N MET A 272 -0.87 -17.77 15.96
CA MET A 272 0.16 -18.72 15.49
C MET A 272 0.22 -18.79 13.95
N GLU A 273 -0.95 -18.76 13.31
CA GLU A 273 -1.13 -18.75 11.86
C GLU A 273 -2.09 -17.61 11.48
N ALA A 274 -2.14 -17.26 10.19
CA ALA A 274 -3.12 -16.34 9.63
C ALA A 274 -4.17 -17.09 8.81
N TYR A 275 -5.45 -16.81 9.06
CA TYR A 275 -6.58 -17.54 8.48
C TYR A 275 -7.77 -16.62 8.23
N SER A 276 -8.71 -17.08 7.41
CA SER A 276 -10.01 -16.42 7.26
C SER A 276 -10.79 -16.51 8.57
N ALA A 277 -11.11 -15.37 9.16
CA ALA A 277 -11.82 -15.27 10.42
C ALA A 277 -13.35 -15.24 10.26
N TRP A 278 -13.87 -15.38 9.04
CA TRP A 278 -15.30 -15.58 8.81
C TRP A 278 -15.79 -16.86 9.49
N ASN A 279 -16.99 -16.82 10.06
CA ASN A 279 -17.66 -17.98 10.67
C ASN A 279 -18.98 -18.31 9.96
N GLY A 280 -19.51 -19.51 10.22
CA GLY A 280 -20.76 -19.96 9.63
C GLY A 280 -20.61 -20.25 8.13
N ASN A 281 -21.60 -19.86 7.32
CA ASN A 281 -21.59 -20.14 5.87
C ASN A 281 -20.45 -19.44 5.10
N LEU A 282 -19.78 -18.46 5.72
CA LEU A 282 -18.65 -17.74 5.12
C LEU A 282 -17.29 -18.29 5.58
N GLU A 283 -17.26 -19.34 6.42
CA GLU A 283 -16.02 -19.90 6.93
C GLU A 283 -15.07 -20.35 5.80
N GLY A 284 -13.79 -20.01 5.94
CA GLY A 284 -12.75 -20.32 4.96
C GLY A 284 -12.77 -19.47 3.68
N ARG A 285 -13.76 -18.60 3.49
CA ARG A 285 -13.79 -17.66 2.35
C ARG A 285 -12.72 -16.58 2.52
N ASP A 286 -12.19 -16.08 1.42
CA ASP A 286 -11.28 -14.92 1.45
C ASP A 286 -12.07 -13.61 1.37
N PHE A 287 -12.18 -13.04 0.16
CA PHE A 287 -13.06 -11.92 -0.11
C PHE A 287 -14.52 -12.37 -0.20
N VAL A 288 -15.40 -11.60 0.43
CA VAL A 288 -16.86 -11.73 0.36
C VAL A 288 -17.47 -10.38 -0.01
N THR A 289 -18.59 -10.43 -0.71
CA THR A 289 -19.35 -9.25 -1.13
C THR A 289 -20.30 -8.74 -0.03
N PRO A 290 -20.81 -7.49 -0.13
CA PRO A 290 -21.73 -6.96 0.88
C PRO A 290 -23.05 -7.75 0.92
N GLU A 291 -23.47 -8.32 -0.22
CA GLU A 291 -24.66 -9.17 -0.30
C GLU A 291 -24.47 -10.48 0.46
N GLU A 292 -23.35 -11.18 0.23
CA GLU A 292 -23.02 -12.41 0.94
C GLU A 292 -22.98 -12.21 2.46
N ILE A 293 -22.42 -11.09 2.93
CA ILE A 293 -22.38 -10.75 4.36
C ILE A 293 -23.79 -10.50 4.89
N ARG A 294 -24.60 -9.70 4.19
CA ARG A 294 -25.97 -9.38 4.60
C ARG A 294 -26.81 -10.64 4.82
N ASP A 295 -26.64 -11.61 3.92
CA ASP A 295 -27.47 -12.80 3.82
C ASP A 295 -26.97 -13.95 4.71
N ASN A 296 -25.72 -13.89 5.20
CA ASN A 296 -25.09 -14.94 6.00
C ASN A 296 -24.55 -14.46 7.37
N PRO A 297 -25.37 -13.87 8.26
CA PRO A 297 -24.95 -13.61 9.64
C PRO A 297 -24.71 -14.94 10.37
N TYR A 298 -23.57 -15.07 11.03
CA TYR A 298 -23.24 -16.27 11.81
C TYR A 298 -24.04 -16.33 13.11
N GLN A 299 -24.08 -15.23 13.86
CA GLN A 299 -24.81 -15.14 15.13
C GLN A 299 -25.51 -13.80 15.29
N LYS A 300 -26.53 -13.78 16.14
CA LYS A 300 -27.21 -12.58 16.61
C LYS A 300 -27.06 -12.51 18.12
N LYS A 301 -26.43 -11.45 18.64
CA LYS A 301 -26.29 -11.21 20.07
C LYS A 301 -27.10 -9.99 20.48
N MET A 302 -27.78 -10.07 21.62
CA MET A 302 -28.37 -8.91 22.27
C MET A 302 -27.29 -8.19 23.06
N VAL A 303 -27.09 -6.91 22.77
CA VAL A 303 -26.10 -6.05 23.46
C VAL A 303 -26.84 -4.87 24.08
N LYS A 304 -26.45 -4.50 25.30
CA LYS A 304 -26.95 -3.30 25.97
C LYS A 304 -26.19 -2.09 25.44
N GLU A 305 -26.91 -1.12 24.88
CA GLU A 305 -26.35 0.14 24.41
C GLU A 305 -27.02 1.31 25.11
N GLU A 306 -26.22 2.31 25.47
CA GLU A 306 -26.70 3.60 25.94
C GLU A 306 -27.17 4.44 24.75
N VAL A 307 -28.49 4.64 24.64
CA VAL A 307 -29.08 5.46 23.59
C VAL A 307 -29.45 6.82 24.16
N ARG A 308 -28.90 7.88 23.53
CA ARG A 308 -29.25 9.27 23.86
C ARG A 308 -30.64 9.60 23.30
N THR A 309 -31.59 9.85 24.18
CA THR A 309 -32.95 10.28 23.81
C THR A 309 -33.20 11.72 24.24
N ARG A 310 -34.31 12.32 23.77
CA ARG A 310 -34.74 13.66 24.21
C ARG A 310 -35.01 13.75 25.73
N LYS A 311 -35.14 12.62 26.43
CA LYS A 311 -35.41 12.53 27.89
C LYS A 311 -34.19 12.12 28.72
N GLY A 312 -33.00 12.01 28.11
CA GLY A 312 -31.77 11.55 28.77
C GLY A 312 -31.21 10.26 28.17
N ILE A 313 -30.24 9.65 28.87
CA ILE A 313 -29.61 8.39 28.48
C ILE A 313 -30.51 7.23 28.91
N THR A 314 -30.82 6.31 28.02
CA THR A 314 -31.57 5.09 28.32
C THR A 314 -30.83 3.88 27.78
N ILE A 315 -30.71 2.83 28.59
CA ILE A 315 -30.13 1.56 28.16
C ILE A 315 -31.18 0.80 27.35
N LYS A 316 -30.85 0.44 26.11
CA LYS A 316 -31.68 -0.42 25.25
C LYS A 316 -30.93 -1.69 24.90
N GLU A 317 -31.65 -2.80 24.85
CA GLU A 317 -31.12 -4.03 24.25
C GLU A 317 -31.31 -3.95 22.74
N VAL A 318 -30.21 -4.06 22.01
CA VAL A 318 -30.17 -4.00 20.55
C VAL A 318 -29.61 -5.33 20.03
N GLU A 319 -30.29 -5.91 19.03
CA GLU A 319 -29.79 -7.08 18.31
C GLU A 319 -28.63 -6.66 17.39
N LYS A 320 -27.47 -7.29 17.55
CA LYS A 320 -26.29 -7.09 16.69
C LYS A 320 -25.93 -8.39 15.99
N LYS A 321 -25.71 -8.30 14.69
CA LYS A 321 -25.23 -9.42 13.85
C LYS A 321 -23.72 -9.59 14.03
N GLN A 322 -23.25 -10.84 13.97
CA GLN A 322 -21.84 -11.19 14.02
C GLN A 322 -21.49 -12.16 12.90
N TRP A 323 -20.28 -11.99 12.36
CA TRP A 323 -19.64 -12.86 11.36
C TRP A 323 -18.27 -13.34 11.80
N MET A 324 -17.65 -12.64 12.77
CA MET A 324 -16.46 -13.06 13.51
C MET A 324 -16.80 -13.31 14.98
N VAL A 325 -16.19 -14.33 15.57
CA VAL A 325 -16.12 -14.49 17.03
C VAL A 325 -14.79 -14.04 17.62
N ALA A 326 -14.82 -13.60 18.88
CA ALA A 326 -13.63 -13.27 19.62
C ALA A 326 -12.76 -14.51 19.87
N ARG A 327 -11.45 -14.38 19.61
CA ARG A 327 -10.44 -15.40 19.89
C ARG A 327 -9.20 -14.76 20.50
N HIS A 328 -8.54 -15.50 21.38
CA HIS A 328 -7.28 -15.14 22.03
C HIS A 328 -6.48 -16.41 22.39
N ASP A 329 -6.67 -17.47 21.62
CA ASP A 329 -6.06 -18.78 21.81
C ASP A 329 -4.74 -18.94 21.06
N GLY A 330 -4.37 -17.97 20.22
CA GLY A 330 -3.08 -17.95 19.52
C GLY A 330 -1.92 -17.74 20.48
N SER A 331 -1.00 -18.70 20.59
CA SER A 331 0.10 -18.61 21.56
C SER A 331 1.18 -17.56 21.21
N TRP A 332 1.26 -17.18 19.93
CA TRP A 332 2.24 -16.23 19.38
C TRP A 332 1.50 -15.20 18.50
N THR A 333 2.16 -14.10 18.16
CA THR A 333 1.61 -13.02 17.33
C THR A 333 2.37 -12.90 16.00
N HIS A 334 2.09 -13.80 15.05
CA HIS A 334 2.69 -13.81 13.71
C HIS A 334 2.00 -12.82 12.77
N MET A 335 2.27 -11.53 12.98
CA MET A 335 1.80 -10.44 12.12
C MET A 335 2.35 -10.56 10.69
N ASP A 336 3.55 -11.14 10.53
CA ASP A 336 4.18 -11.38 9.23
C ASP A 336 3.33 -12.29 8.33
N LYS A 337 2.73 -13.34 8.91
CA LYS A 337 1.84 -14.24 8.19
C LYS A 337 0.54 -13.55 7.78
N ALA A 338 0.03 -12.64 8.61
CA ALA A 338 -1.15 -11.84 8.27
C ALA A 338 -0.87 -10.90 7.09
N PHE A 339 0.30 -10.24 7.09
CA PHE A 339 0.70 -9.34 6.01
C PHE A 339 0.92 -10.09 4.70
N LYS A 340 1.61 -11.24 4.72
CA LYS A 340 1.79 -12.10 3.54
C LYS A 340 0.46 -12.63 2.99
N ARG A 341 -0.48 -12.99 3.87
CA ARG A 341 -1.82 -13.40 3.42
C ARG A 341 -2.57 -12.23 2.76
N ALA A 342 -2.52 -11.05 3.37
CA ALA A 342 -3.15 -9.84 2.81
C ALA A 342 -2.55 -9.47 1.44
N GLU A 343 -1.22 -9.57 1.28
CA GLU A 343 -0.52 -9.37 0.01
C GLU A 343 -1.08 -10.30 -1.07
N GLY A 344 -1.12 -11.62 -0.82
CA GLY A 344 -1.63 -12.58 -1.80
C GLY A 344 -3.11 -12.37 -2.18
N LEU A 345 -3.95 -11.92 -1.24
CA LEU A 345 -5.33 -11.55 -1.53
C LEU A 345 -5.40 -10.30 -2.43
N LEU A 346 -4.61 -9.28 -2.12
CA LEU A 346 -4.57 -8.04 -2.89
C LEU A 346 -3.97 -8.25 -4.29
N GLU A 347 -2.96 -9.11 -4.45
CA GLU A 347 -2.41 -9.47 -5.76
C GLU A 347 -3.50 -10.03 -6.67
N SER A 348 -4.31 -10.95 -6.13
CA SER A 348 -5.43 -11.55 -6.87
C SER A 348 -6.51 -10.51 -7.18
N TRP A 349 -6.92 -9.72 -6.18
CA TRP A 349 -7.95 -8.70 -6.36
C TRP A 349 -7.54 -7.62 -7.37
N MET A 350 -6.31 -7.12 -7.29
CA MET A 350 -5.81 -6.09 -8.20
C MET A 350 -5.63 -6.61 -9.62
N LYS A 351 -5.29 -7.89 -9.80
CA LYS A 351 -5.26 -8.51 -11.12
C LYS A 351 -6.64 -8.50 -11.79
N ASP A 352 -7.69 -8.80 -11.03
CA ASP A 352 -9.06 -8.81 -11.55
C ASP A 352 -9.61 -7.40 -11.82
N HIS A 353 -9.00 -6.36 -11.22
CA HIS A 353 -9.42 -4.96 -11.31
C HIS A 353 -8.41 -4.03 -12.01
N HIS A 354 -7.37 -4.58 -12.66
CA HIS A 354 -6.25 -3.79 -13.19
C HIS A 354 -6.64 -2.75 -14.25
N ASP A 355 -7.67 -3.04 -15.04
CA ASP A 355 -8.18 -2.17 -16.10
C ASP A 355 -9.18 -1.10 -15.59
N LYS A 356 -9.48 -1.11 -14.29
CA LYS A 356 -10.48 -0.24 -13.68
C LYS A 356 -9.83 0.86 -12.87
N ASP A 357 -10.50 2.00 -12.81
CA ASP A 357 -10.11 3.12 -11.97
C ASP A 357 -10.69 2.97 -10.55
N CYS A 358 -10.31 1.89 -9.87
CA CYS A 358 -10.79 1.57 -8.52
C CYS A 358 -10.08 2.40 -7.45
N TYR A 359 -10.82 2.81 -6.41
CA TYR A 359 -10.22 3.40 -5.21
C TYR A 359 -9.34 2.35 -4.51
N PRO A 360 -8.12 2.70 -4.05
CA PRO A 360 -7.19 1.71 -3.51
C PRO A 360 -7.73 0.99 -2.27
N PRO A 361 -7.38 -0.31 -2.11
CA PRO A 361 -7.74 -1.06 -0.92
C PRO A 361 -7.22 -0.46 0.39
N THR A 362 -7.99 -0.64 1.47
CA THR A 362 -7.59 -0.26 2.83
C THR A 362 -7.44 -1.51 3.70
N ILE A 363 -6.27 -1.66 4.32
CA ILE A 363 -5.98 -2.67 5.32
C ILE A 363 -6.06 -2.04 6.70
N ILE A 364 -6.81 -2.64 7.62
CA ILE A 364 -6.93 -2.17 9.00
C ILE A 364 -6.44 -3.28 9.93
N ASN A 365 -5.26 -3.07 10.49
CA ASN A 365 -4.63 -3.95 11.46
C ASN A 365 -4.95 -3.51 12.89
N ILE A 366 -5.51 -4.41 13.68
CA ILE A 366 -5.90 -4.18 15.08
C ILE A 366 -5.14 -5.17 15.94
N THR A 367 -4.28 -4.65 16.83
CA THR A 367 -3.34 -5.45 17.63
C THR A 367 -3.02 -4.76 18.95
N ASP A 368 -2.46 -5.48 19.91
CA ASP A 368 -1.83 -4.88 21.09
C ASP A 368 -0.35 -4.53 20.87
N GLY A 369 0.13 -4.62 19.62
CA GLY A 369 1.39 -4.05 19.14
C GLY A 369 2.63 -4.94 19.29
N GLU A 370 2.48 -6.10 19.93
CA GLU A 370 3.52 -7.12 20.00
C GLU A 370 3.47 -8.02 18.75
N TYR A 371 4.63 -8.45 18.25
CA TYR A 371 4.71 -9.46 17.18
C TYR A 371 5.96 -10.32 17.37
N ASN A 372 5.91 -11.56 16.88
CA ASN A 372 6.96 -12.56 17.07
C ASN A 372 7.40 -13.19 15.73
N GLY A 373 8.52 -13.92 15.77
CA GLY A 373 8.97 -14.77 14.65
C GLY A 373 9.68 -14.06 13.50
N THR A 374 9.82 -12.74 13.55
CA THR A 374 10.51 -11.95 12.52
C THR A 374 11.13 -10.68 13.11
N SER A 375 12.16 -10.17 12.46
CA SER A 375 12.83 -8.91 12.84
C SER A 375 11.97 -7.68 12.53
N HIS A 376 12.35 -6.53 13.08
CA HIS A 376 11.66 -5.27 12.77
C HIS A 376 11.85 -4.85 11.31
N ASP A 377 13.05 -5.04 10.75
CA ASP A 377 13.36 -4.64 9.38
C ASP A 377 12.57 -5.48 8.37
N GLU A 378 12.43 -6.79 8.61
CA GLU A 378 11.58 -7.67 7.81
C GLU A 378 10.09 -7.27 7.90
N MET A 379 9.58 -6.95 9.09
CA MET A 379 8.21 -6.46 9.23
C MET A 379 7.98 -5.12 8.53
N GLN A 380 8.94 -4.19 8.63
CA GLN A 380 8.87 -2.91 7.93
C GLN A 380 8.88 -3.13 6.41
N GLN A 381 9.66 -4.10 5.93
CA GLN A 381 9.69 -4.48 4.52
C GLN A 381 8.35 -5.06 4.05
N LEU A 382 7.74 -5.98 4.81
CA LEU A 382 6.39 -6.50 4.51
C LEU A 382 5.33 -5.38 4.51
N ALA A 383 5.42 -4.45 5.46
CA ALA A 383 4.54 -3.29 5.50
C ALA A 383 4.70 -2.41 4.25
N ASN A 384 5.94 -2.14 3.83
CA ASN A 384 6.22 -1.36 2.63
C ASN A 384 5.82 -2.07 1.34
N GLN A 385 5.91 -3.40 1.27
CA GLN A 385 5.37 -4.20 0.16
C GLN A 385 3.88 -3.93 0.02
N LEU A 386 3.10 -4.12 1.09
CA LEU A 386 1.66 -3.81 1.11
C LEU A 386 1.40 -2.35 0.68
N LYS A 387 2.05 -1.37 1.32
CA LYS A 387 1.88 0.06 1.01
C LYS A 387 2.31 0.43 -0.41
N SER A 388 3.18 -0.34 -1.04
CA SER A 388 3.63 -0.09 -2.42
C SER A 388 2.69 -0.67 -3.48
N MET A 389 1.81 -1.61 -3.12
CA MET A 389 0.77 -2.09 -4.02
C MET A 389 -0.19 -0.94 -4.35
N PHE A 390 -0.65 -0.86 -5.60
CA PHE A 390 -1.47 0.26 -6.05
C PHE A 390 -2.53 -0.15 -7.06
N THR A 391 -3.60 0.63 -7.07
CA THR A 391 -4.56 0.75 -8.16
C THR A 391 -4.19 1.98 -9.01
N ASN A 392 -4.90 2.16 -10.12
CA ASN A 392 -4.74 3.36 -10.96
C ASN A 392 -5.00 4.65 -10.16
N ASP A 393 -5.85 4.62 -9.13
CA ASP A 393 -6.18 5.77 -8.29
C ASP A 393 -5.24 6.01 -7.11
N GLY A 394 -4.51 5.01 -6.62
CA GLY A 394 -3.65 5.23 -5.44
C GLY A 394 -3.05 3.95 -4.88
N ASN A 395 -2.25 4.12 -3.82
CA ASN A 395 -1.59 3.03 -3.14
C ASN A 395 -2.45 2.49 -1.98
N VAL A 396 -2.22 1.25 -1.59
CA VAL A 396 -2.90 0.63 -0.45
C VAL A 396 -2.64 1.42 0.83
N LEU A 397 -3.69 1.62 1.61
CA LEU A 397 -3.60 2.28 2.91
C LEU A 397 -3.55 1.25 4.03
N LEU A 398 -2.44 1.19 4.75
CA LEU A 398 -2.26 0.34 5.92
C LEU A 398 -2.48 1.16 7.21
N PHE A 399 -3.61 0.90 7.86
CA PHE A 399 -3.96 1.45 9.16
C PHE A 399 -3.47 0.51 10.27
N ASN A 400 -2.70 1.02 11.23
CA ASN A 400 -2.35 0.26 12.43
C ASN A 400 -3.01 0.87 13.67
N ILE A 401 -3.79 0.06 14.39
CA ILE A 401 -4.48 0.46 15.60
C ILE A 401 -3.96 -0.37 16.76
N HIS A 402 -3.13 0.26 17.59
CA HIS A 402 -2.60 -0.31 18.82
C HIS A 402 -3.60 -0.10 19.95
N VAL A 403 -4.16 -1.22 20.41
CA VAL A 403 -5.18 -1.28 21.44
C VAL A 403 -4.52 -1.68 22.76
N VAL A 404 -4.64 -0.83 23.79
CA VAL A 404 -4.17 -1.15 25.14
C VAL A 404 -5.32 -1.00 26.15
N PRO A 405 -5.36 -1.83 27.20
CA PRO A 405 -6.18 -1.59 28.38
C PRO A 405 -5.77 -0.30 29.11
N GLY A 406 -6.76 0.48 29.56
CA GLY A 406 -6.57 1.60 30.49
C GLY A 406 -6.66 3.00 29.87
N HIS A 407 -6.51 4.02 30.73
CA HIS A 407 -6.63 5.44 30.40
C HIS A 407 -5.29 6.09 30.01
N ALA A 408 -4.43 5.37 29.28
CA ALA A 408 -3.20 5.97 28.77
C ALA A 408 -3.54 7.11 27.79
N GLU A 409 -2.64 8.10 27.66
CA GLU A 409 -2.78 9.12 26.64
C GLU A 409 -2.83 8.45 25.26
N SER A 410 -3.96 8.64 24.59
CA SER A 410 -4.20 8.13 23.27
C SER A 410 -3.80 9.17 22.24
N VAL A 411 -3.04 8.73 21.25
CA VAL A 411 -2.64 9.54 20.10
C VAL A 411 -3.22 8.89 18.86
N VAL A 412 -3.91 9.68 18.05
CA VAL A 412 -4.67 9.18 16.90
C VAL A 412 -4.34 10.10 15.73
N PHE A 413 -3.97 9.49 14.60
CA PHE A 413 -3.46 10.19 13.43
C PHE A 413 -2.27 11.11 13.78
N PRO A 414 -1.16 10.59 14.33
CA PRO A 414 0.02 11.42 14.60
C PRO A 414 0.59 11.99 13.29
N ALA A 415 0.95 13.27 13.30
CA ALA A 415 1.68 13.90 12.21
C ALA A 415 3.17 13.56 12.28
N THR A 416 3.72 13.49 13.49
CA THR A 416 5.13 13.14 13.74
C THR A 416 5.30 12.02 14.75
N VAL A 417 6.45 11.35 14.69
CA VAL A 417 6.82 10.27 15.63
C VAL A 417 6.98 10.78 17.08
N ASP A 418 7.28 12.07 17.25
CA ASP A 418 7.51 12.68 18.57
C ASP A 418 6.22 12.72 19.41
N GLU A 419 5.06 12.79 18.78
CA GLU A 419 3.75 12.73 19.44
C GLU A 419 3.54 11.41 20.20
N LEU A 420 4.31 10.36 19.89
CA LEU A 420 4.20 9.04 20.52
C LEU A 420 4.89 8.95 21.89
N ASN A 421 5.52 10.02 22.37
CA ASN A 421 6.11 10.14 23.71
C ASN A 421 7.02 8.95 24.11
N GLY A 422 7.77 8.40 23.16
CA GLY A 422 8.71 7.29 23.42
C GLY A 422 8.09 5.90 23.49
N ASN A 423 6.80 5.72 23.15
CA ASN A 423 6.17 4.39 23.10
C ASN A 423 6.84 3.51 22.02
N GLY A 424 7.66 2.53 22.44
CA GLY A 424 8.43 1.67 21.54
C GLY A 424 7.57 0.87 20.55
N TYR A 425 6.45 0.30 21.00
CA TYR A 425 5.48 -0.38 20.12
C TYR A 425 4.79 0.61 19.18
N GLY A 426 4.42 1.78 19.71
CA GLY A 426 3.86 2.87 18.92
C GLY A 426 4.78 3.28 17.77
N LYS A 427 6.08 3.47 18.02
CA LYS A 427 7.06 3.86 16.98
C LYS A 427 7.18 2.82 15.87
N LYS A 428 7.19 1.52 16.21
CA LYS A 428 7.24 0.45 15.20
C LYS A 428 6.01 0.46 14.31
N LEU A 429 4.82 0.53 14.90
CA LEU A 429 3.56 0.58 14.17
C LEU A 429 3.39 1.88 13.36
N TYR A 430 3.93 3.01 13.85
CA TYR A 430 3.96 4.28 13.12
C TYR A 430 4.70 4.14 11.79
N ASN A 431 5.92 3.60 11.81
CA ASN A 431 6.75 3.43 10.62
C ASN A 431 6.08 2.47 9.59
N MET A 432 5.35 1.46 10.08
CA MET A 432 4.60 0.55 9.21
C MET A 432 3.32 1.16 8.65
N SER A 433 2.76 2.22 9.27
CA SER A 433 1.50 2.83 8.84
C SER A 433 1.66 3.66 7.56
N SER A 434 0.58 3.83 6.82
CA SER A 434 0.57 4.71 5.63
C SER A 434 0.52 6.18 6.02
N LEU A 435 1.25 7.02 5.28
CA LEU A 435 1.06 8.47 5.32
C LEU A 435 -0.20 8.84 4.53
N LEU A 436 -1.22 9.35 5.22
CA LEU A 436 -2.52 9.60 4.63
C LEU A 436 -2.48 10.73 3.58
N PRO A 437 -3.30 10.62 2.52
CA PRO A 437 -3.48 11.72 1.57
C PRO A 437 -4.23 12.91 2.22
N LEU A 438 -3.98 14.11 1.73
CA LEU A 438 -4.53 15.35 2.32
C LEU A 438 -6.07 15.42 2.32
N ASN A 439 -6.75 14.67 1.45
CA ASN A 439 -8.21 14.61 1.43
C ASN A 439 -8.81 13.93 2.67
N TYR A 440 -8.02 13.22 3.49
CA TYR A 440 -8.44 12.71 4.79
C TYR A 440 -8.49 13.81 5.87
N ASN A 441 -7.79 14.93 5.69
CA ASN A 441 -7.65 15.98 6.69
C ASN A 441 -9.01 16.54 7.11
N GLU A 442 -9.93 16.76 6.17
CA GLU A 442 -11.26 17.29 6.51
C GLU A 442 -12.01 16.38 7.49
N GLN A 443 -12.00 15.07 7.25
CA GLN A 443 -12.65 14.09 8.11
C GLN A 443 -11.97 13.95 9.47
N ILE A 444 -10.63 13.91 9.47
CA ILE A 444 -9.82 13.85 10.70
C ILE A 444 -10.12 15.08 11.56
N ARG A 445 -10.13 16.28 10.98
CA ARG A 445 -10.49 17.53 11.67
C ARG A 445 -11.92 17.51 12.21
N ALA A 446 -12.88 17.04 11.42
CA ALA A 446 -14.28 16.97 11.86
C ALA A 446 -14.48 16.03 13.07
N ILE A 447 -13.70 14.95 13.17
CA ILE A 447 -13.84 13.93 14.21
C ILE A 447 -12.97 14.21 15.45
N PHE A 448 -11.78 14.78 15.27
CA PHE A 448 -10.78 14.98 16.32
C PHE A 448 -10.50 16.46 16.67
N GLY A 449 -11.01 17.41 15.89
CA GLY A 449 -10.92 18.85 16.21
C GLY A 449 -9.61 19.53 15.86
N ASP A 450 -8.80 18.93 14.96
CA ASP A 450 -7.56 19.56 14.48
C ASP A 450 -7.84 20.80 13.61
N LYS A 451 -6.94 21.77 13.64
CA LYS A 451 -7.04 23.07 12.96
C LYS A 451 -6.07 23.23 11.79
N GLN A 452 -5.11 22.33 11.61
CA GLN A 452 -4.11 22.46 10.55
C GLN A 452 -4.63 21.92 9.22
N THR A 453 -4.43 22.67 8.13
CA THR A 453 -4.96 22.36 6.80
C THR A 453 -4.07 21.43 5.99
N ASP A 454 -2.76 21.59 6.13
CA ASP A 454 -1.78 21.06 5.18
C ASP A 454 -0.82 20.03 5.80
N ILE A 455 -1.18 19.49 6.97
CA ILE A 455 -0.46 18.38 7.59
C ILE A 455 -0.92 17.06 6.99
N ARG A 456 0.00 16.17 6.65
CA ARG A 456 -0.33 14.76 6.40
C ARG A 456 -0.15 13.98 7.70
N TYR A 457 -1.16 13.19 8.05
CA TYR A 457 -1.14 12.33 9.22
C TYR A 457 -0.80 10.90 8.87
N HIS A 458 -0.30 10.13 9.82
CA HIS A 458 -0.12 8.69 9.65
C HIS A 458 -1.40 7.95 10.02
N ALA A 459 -1.72 6.89 9.27
CA ALA A 459 -2.87 6.00 9.46
C ALA A 459 -2.71 5.14 10.73
N MET A 460 -2.54 5.78 11.89
CA MET A 460 -2.09 5.11 13.10
C MET A 460 -2.84 5.62 14.33
N GLY A 461 -3.15 4.70 15.24
CA GLY A 461 -3.65 5.03 16.57
C GLY A 461 -2.88 4.27 17.62
N VAL A 462 -2.39 4.95 18.65
CA VAL A 462 -1.74 4.35 19.81
C VAL A 462 -2.52 4.59 21.08
N ASN A 463 -2.48 3.59 21.96
CA ASN A 463 -3.24 3.54 23.20
C ASN A 463 -4.73 3.80 22.95
N THR A 464 -5.24 3.26 21.86
CA THR A 464 -6.57 3.60 21.37
C THR A 464 -7.61 2.90 22.24
N GLY A 465 -8.27 3.65 23.11
CA GLY A 465 -9.47 3.17 23.80
C GLY A 465 -10.60 2.87 22.81
N MET A 466 -11.54 2.01 23.20
CA MET A 466 -12.54 1.46 22.29
C MET A 466 -13.38 2.52 21.55
N GLU A 467 -13.74 3.62 22.22
CA GLU A 467 -14.46 4.74 21.60
C GLU A 467 -13.67 5.41 20.46
N ARG A 468 -12.35 5.54 20.62
CA ARG A 468 -11.48 6.11 19.59
C ARG A 468 -11.23 5.11 18.47
N LEU A 469 -11.15 3.82 18.78
CA LEU A 469 -11.04 2.75 17.79
C LEU A 469 -12.24 2.79 16.83
N VAL A 470 -13.47 2.96 17.34
CA VAL A 470 -14.66 3.14 16.49
C VAL A 470 -14.52 4.35 15.56
N LYS A 471 -14.04 5.49 16.05
CA LYS A 471 -13.84 6.70 15.23
C LYS A 471 -12.76 6.52 14.17
N MET A 472 -11.67 5.86 14.49
CA MET A 472 -10.58 5.55 13.55
C MET A 472 -11.01 4.59 12.46
N MET A 473 -11.72 3.52 12.85
CA MET A 473 -12.30 2.57 11.91
C MET A 473 -13.21 3.29 10.93
N LYS A 474 -14.07 4.17 11.43
CA LYS A 474 -14.91 5.02 10.58
C LYS A 474 -14.08 5.78 9.56
N ILE A 475 -12.97 6.43 9.91
CA ILE A 475 -12.13 7.15 8.93
C ILE A 475 -11.48 6.20 7.93
N GLY A 476 -10.93 5.08 8.38
CA GLY A 476 -10.33 4.08 7.49
C GLY A 476 -11.33 3.44 6.52
N THR A 477 -12.61 3.43 6.88
CA THR A 477 -13.69 2.87 6.05
C THR A 477 -14.63 3.93 5.46
N LEU A 478 -14.43 5.21 5.78
CA LEU A 478 -15.07 6.37 5.15
C LEU A 478 -14.23 6.74 3.93
N SER A 479 -14.38 5.97 2.86
CA SER A 479 -14.16 6.55 1.55
C SER A 479 -15.17 7.71 1.47
N SER A 480 -14.72 8.96 1.50
CA SER A 480 -15.55 10.17 1.27
C SER A 480 -16.41 10.07 0.00
N MET A 481 -16.11 9.08 -0.84
CA MET A 481 -16.70 8.70 -2.11
C MET A 481 -17.94 7.81 -2.02
N LEU A 482 -18.12 7.02 -0.95
CA LEU A 482 -19.35 6.24 -0.74
C LEU A 482 -20.54 7.13 -0.34
N VAL A 483 -20.25 8.33 0.16
CA VAL A 483 -21.22 9.23 0.81
C VAL A 483 -21.83 10.27 -0.15
N ASN A 484 -21.19 10.55 -1.29
CA ASN A 484 -21.64 11.56 -2.27
C ASN A 484 -22.85 11.13 -3.15
N GLN A 485 -23.71 10.22 -2.66
CA GLN A 485 -24.98 9.87 -3.34
C GLN A 485 -26.21 10.64 -2.81
N ASN A 486 -26.00 11.68 -2.01
CA ASN A 486 -27.08 12.56 -1.51
C ASN A 486 -27.14 13.90 -2.25
N LEU A 487 -26.89 13.91 -3.56
CA LEU A 487 -27.32 14.98 -4.47
C LEU A 487 -28.07 14.39 -5.66
#